data_AF-A0A1Y4F6X1-F1
#
_entry.id   AF-A0A1Y4F6X1-F1
#
_cell.length_a   1.000
_cell.length_b   1.000
_cell.length_c   1.000
_cell.angle_alpha   90.00
_cell.angle_beta   90.00
_cell.angle_gamma   90.00
#
_symmetry.space_group_name_H-M   'P 1'
#
loop_
_entity.id
_entity.type
_entity.pdbx_description
1 polymer ?
#
loop_
_entity_poly.entity_id
_entity_poly.type
_entity_poly.pdbx_seq_one_letter_code
_entity_poly.pdbx_strand_id
1 'polypeptide(L)'
;MIEFKKIWAKITLLCILGIGATFFGLKEDVQAASLLEDLAITETETEGDFAEDTEYSKTRGNDLNFGYSAVKKLASNKVSIYSLTQGHHECDTIYLSISLERKEDGVYYSYKYWDFSANNVSNLSKSIDVIVPSGTFYRVRAAHITMDDGNIESVETLTNGVLID
;
A
#
# COMPACT_ATOMS: atom_id res chain seq x y z
N MET A 1 -6.13 49.96 -31.22
CA MET A 1 -6.25 49.09 -30.03
C MET A 1 -5.02 49.28 -29.14
N ILE A 2 -4.91 50.48 -28.57
CA ILE A 2 -3.77 51.01 -27.81
C ILE A 2 -4.45 51.76 -26.68
N GLU A 3 -4.65 51.15 -25.49
CA GLU A 3 -5.05 51.86 -24.25
C GLU A 3 -5.10 50.93 -22.99
N PHE A 4 -4.79 49.62 -23.07
CA PHE A 4 -4.80 48.74 -21.87
C PHE A 4 -3.44 48.60 -21.13
N LYS A 5 -2.33 49.07 -21.70
CA LYS A 5 -0.97 48.90 -21.11
C LYS A 5 -0.52 50.03 -20.18
N LYS A 6 -1.32 51.10 -19.99
CA LYS A 6 -0.92 52.32 -19.25
C LYS A 6 -1.45 52.41 -17.81
N ILE A 7 -2.27 51.45 -17.36
CA ILE A 7 -2.96 51.54 -16.05
C ILE A 7 -2.17 50.89 -14.91
N TRP A 8 -1.25 49.95 -15.18
CA TRP A 8 -0.39 49.35 -14.14
C TRP A 8 0.90 50.12 -13.84
N ALA A 9 1.22 51.13 -14.65
CA ALA A 9 2.41 51.99 -14.49
C ALA A 9 2.24 53.14 -13.47
N LYS A 10 1.25 53.06 -12.57
CA LYS A 10 0.93 54.10 -11.58
C LYS A 10 1.05 53.64 -10.11
N ILE A 11 1.84 52.61 -9.84
CA ILE A 11 2.36 52.36 -8.48
C ILE A 11 3.89 52.52 -8.53
N THR A 12 4.27 53.79 -8.72
CA THR A 12 5.26 54.55 -7.95
C THR A 12 6.31 53.69 -7.22
N LEU A 13 7.54 53.56 -7.72
CA LEU A 13 8.61 54.54 -7.55
C LEU A 13 8.89 54.87 -6.07
N LEU A 14 9.84 54.17 -5.43
CA LEU A 14 10.75 54.79 -4.47
C LEU A 14 12.06 54.00 -4.29
N CYS A 15 13.07 54.45 -5.04
CA CYS A 15 14.48 54.65 -4.70
C CYS A 15 15.30 53.58 -3.94
N ILE A 16 16.04 52.80 -4.74
CA ILE A 16 17.51 52.57 -4.73
C ILE A 16 18.31 53.32 -3.62
N LEU A 17 19.18 52.60 -2.86
CA LEU A 17 20.66 52.76 -2.82
C LEU A 17 21.33 52.05 -1.60
N GLY A 18 22.10 51.00 -1.91
CA GLY A 18 23.43 50.60 -1.42
C GLY A 18 23.85 50.72 0.06
N ILE A 19 24.32 49.60 0.62
CA ILE A 19 25.54 49.34 1.42
C ILE A 19 25.68 47.80 1.35
N GLY A 20 26.74 47.18 0.81
CA GLY A 20 28.11 47.23 1.28
C GLY A 20 28.44 45.87 1.93
N ALA A 21 29.34 45.12 1.30
CA ALA A 21 29.72 43.75 1.66
C ALA A 21 30.10 43.55 3.13
N THR A 22 29.81 42.37 3.69
CA THR A 22 30.81 41.38 4.20
C THR A 22 30.14 40.38 5.16
N PHE A 23 30.83 39.25 5.32
CA PHE A 23 30.74 38.24 6.38
C PHE A 23 30.07 36.88 6.07
N PHE A 24 30.98 35.94 5.80
CA PHE A 24 31.04 34.56 6.26
C PHE A 24 29.96 33.58 5.80
N GLY A 25 30.43 32.60 5.03
CA GLY A 25 29.67 31.41 4.69
C GLY A 25 29.25 30.65 5.93
N LEU A 26 27.96 30.33 5.96
CA LEU A 26 27.44 29.15 6.63
C LEU A 26 26.87 28.29 5.49
N LYS A 27 27.58 27.21 5.17
CA LYS A 27 26.92 26.02 4.62
C LYS A 27 26.05 25.50 5.76
N GLU A 28 24.75 25.66 5.65
CA GLU A 28 23.84 24.82 6.42
C GLU A 28 23.81 23.47 5.71
N ASP A 29 24.63 22.54 6.18
CA ASP A 29 24.39 21.12 5.94
C ASP A 29 23.15 20.78 6.78
N VAL A 30 21.96 20.90 6.17
CA VAL A 30 20.73 20.37 6.76
C VAL A 30 20.90 18.86 6.83
N GLN A 31 21.12 18.37 8.05
CA GLN A 31 21.30 16.95 8.35
C GLN A 31 19.97 16.21 8.15
N ALA A 32 19.69 15.83 6.91
CA ALA A 32 18.58 14.95 6.52
C ALA A 32 18.82 13.47 6.91
N ALA A 33 19.62 13.20 7.94
CA ALA A 33 19.99 11.84 8.34
C ALA A 33 19.04 11.25 9.40
N SER A 34 18.25 12.07 10.10
CA SER A 34 17.48 11.58 11.27
C SER A 34 16.07 11.07 10.95
N LEU A 35 15.58 11.19 9.71
CA LEU A 35 14.24 10.70 9.32
C LEU A 35 14.27 9.28 8.73
N LEU A 36 15.45 8.76 8.40
CA LEU A 36 15.63 7.40 7.87
C LEU A 36 15.82 6.35 8.97
N GLU A 37 16.26 6.77 10.15
CA GLU A 37 16.63 5.87 11.25
C GLU A 37 15.46 5.54 12.19
N ASP A 38 14.33 6.26 12.07
CA ASP A 38 13.13 6.09 12.89
C ASP A 38 11.98 5.35 12.14
N LEU A 39 12.24 4.88 10.92
CA LEU A 39 11.50 3.76 10.34
C LEU A 39 12.01 2.51 11.04
N ALA A 40 11.46 2.22 12.23
CA ALA A 40 11.57 0.90 12.84
C ALA A 40 11.43 -0.14 11.73
N ILE A 41 12.48 -0.94 11.52
CA ILE A 41 12.48 -2.05 10.58
C ILE A 41 11.43 -3.04 11.09
N THR A 42 10.17 -2.83 10.72
CA THR A 42 9.21 -3.92 10.66
C THR A 42 9.80 -4.87 9.63
N GLU A 43 10.22 -6.04 10.06
CA GLU A 43 10.69 -7.10 9.17
C GLU A 43 9.55 -7.44 8.20
N THR A 44 9.56 -6.83 7.01
CA THR A 44 8.53 -7.01 5.99
C THR A 44 8.71 -8.30 5.19
N GLU A 45 9.67 -9.13 5.60
CA GLU A 45 10.20 -10.28 4.87
C GLU A 45 10.33 -11.46 5.83
N THR A 46 10.29 -12.66 5.28
CA THR A 46 10.50 -13.90 6.00
C THR A 46 11.66 -14.67 5.36
N GLU A 47 12.41 -15.39 6.18
CA GLU A 47 13.42 -16.36 5.73
C GLU A 47 12.78 -17.70 5.29
N GLY A 48 11.47 -17.86 5.50
CA GLY A 48 10.73 -19.07 5.12
C GLY A 48 10.07 -18.98 3.75
N ASP A 49 9.72 -20.15 3.21
CA ASP A 49 8.99 -20.29 1.93
C ASP A 49 7.48 -19.98 2.04
N PHE A 50 7.03 -19.44 3.18
CA PHE A 50 5.63 -19.20 3.50
C PHE A 50 5.47 -18.01 4.42
N ALA A 51 4.43 -17.21 4.17
CA ALA A 51 3.95 -16.18 5.08
C ALA A 51 2.43 -16.11 5.01
N GLU A 52 1.81 -15.77 6.13
CA GLU A 52 0.37 -15.57 6.24
C GLU A 52 0.07 -14.37 7.12
N ASP A 53 -1.14 -13.84 6.97
CA ASP A 53 -1.67 -12.78 7.79
C ASP A 53 -3.18 -12.97 7.98
N THR A 54 -3.66 -12.68 9.18
CA THR A 54 -5.07 -12.79 9.56
C THR A 54 -5.48 -11.54 10.30
N GLU A 55 -6.52 -10.88 9.80
CA GLU A 55 -7.01 -9.63 10.37
C GLU A 55 -8.48 -9.71 10.74
N TYR A 56 -8.80 -9.13 11.90
CA TYR A 56 -10.13 -9.13 12.49
C TYR A 56 -10.62 -7.69 12.62
N SER A 57 -11.94 -7.49 12.55
CA SER A 57 -12.50 -6.16 12.75
C SER A 57 -12.17 -5.62 14.16
N LYS A 58 -11.63 -4.40 14.23
CA LYS A 58 -11.16 -3.76 15.48
C LYS A 58 -12.26 -3.56 16.52
N THR A 59 -13.52 -3.42 16.08
CA THR A 59 -14.67 -3.16 16.95
C THR A 59 -15.56 -4.38 17.13
N ARG A 60 -15.08 -5.58 16.78
CA ARG A 60 -15.87 -6.83 16.66
C ARG A 60 -16.96 -6.65 15.59
N GLY A 61 -16.69 -7.16 14.39
CA GLY A 61 -17.59 -7.02 13.24
C GLY A 61 -18.93 -7.70 13.48
N ASN A 62 -19.98 -7.15 12.89
CA ASN A 62 -21.30 -7.78 12.87
C ASN A 62 -21.41 -8.75 11.69
N ASP A 63 -20.81 -8.38 10.54
CA ASP A 63 -20.95 -9.09 9.27
C ASP A 63 -19.63 -9.76 8.88
N LEU A 64 -18.51 -9.04 9.02
CA LEU A 64 -17.17 -9.56 8.76
C LEU A 64 -16.59 -10.21 10.01
N ASN A 65 -16.23 -11.49 9.89
CA ASN A 65 -15.54 -12.23 10.95
C ASN A 65 -14.03 -11.99 10.88
N PHE A 66 -13.40 -12.39 9.77
CA PHE A 66 -11.98 -12.16 9.53
C PHE A 66 -11.62 -12.18 8.05
N GLY A 67 -10.48 -11.57 7.74
CA GLY A 67 -9.75 -11.72 6.50
C GLY A 67 -8.51 -12.57 6.72
N TYR A 68 -8.16 -13.41 5.75
CA TYR A 68 -6.95 -14.23 5.76
C TYR A 68 -6.26 -14.16 4.40
N SER A 69 -4.94 -14.01 4.40
CA SER A 69 -4.11 -14.12 3.20
C SER A 69 -2.85 -14.91 3.48
N ALA A 70 -2.39 -15.65 2.49
CA ALA A 70 -1.18 -16.44 2.53
C ALA A 70 -0.45 -16.42 1.20
N VAL A 71 0.87 -16.46 1.28
CA VAL A 71 1.79 -16.57 0.15
C VAL A 71 2.75 -17.72 0.40
N LYS A 72 2.99 -18.54 -0.62
CA LYS A 72 3.86 -19.71 -0.55
C LYS A 72 4.72 -19.85 -1.78
N LYS A 73 6.03 -20.06 -1.62
CA LYS A 73 6.90 -20.50 -2.70
C LYS A 73 6.56 -21.95 -3.08
N LEU A 74 6.25 -22.18 -4.36
CA LEU A 74 6.03 -23.53 -4.90
C LEU A 74 7.24 -24.05 -5.67
N ALA A 75 7.95 -23.15 -6.34
CA ALA A 75 9.18 -23.43 -7.09
C ALA A 75 9.96 -22.12 -7.24
N SER A 76 11.17 -22.19 -7.82
CA SER A 76 12.02 -21.02 -8.03
C SER A 76 11.44 -19.94 -8.93
N ASN A 77 10.37 -20.23 -9.66
CA ASN A 77 9.68 -19.27 -10.52
C ASN A 77 8.16 -19.28 -10.32
N LYS A 78 7.68 -19.79 -9.17
CA LYS A 78 6.25 -20.00 -8.95
C LYS A 78 5.87 -19.74 -7.51
N VAL A 79 4.86 -18.90 -7.34
CA VAL A 79 4.24 -18.58 -6.05
C VAL A 79 2.78 -19.03 -6.05
N SER A 80 2.30 -19.50 -4.89
CA SER A 80 0.89 -19.74 -4.61
C SER A 80 0.36 -18.67 -3.68
N ILE A 81 -0.83 -18.19 -3.98
CA ILE A 81 -1.58 -17.23 -3.18
C ILE A 81 -2.82 -17.94 -2.70
N TYR A 82 -3.20 -17.70 -1.45
CA TYR A 82 -4.52 -18.03 -0.94
C TYR A 82 -5.06 -16.85 -0.16
N SER A 83 -6.29 -16.43 -0.44
CA SER A 83 -6.99 -15.44 0.39
C SER A 83 -8.43 -15.86 0.63
N LEU A 84 -8.95 -15.49 1.79
CA LEU A 84 -10.29 -15.81 2.28
C LEU A 84 -10.88 -14.58 2.98
N THR A 85 -12.06 -14.18 2.56
CA THR A 85 -12.95 -13.31 3.33
C THR A 85 -14.00 -14.18 4.00
N GLN A 86 -14.09 -14.14 5.33
CA GLN A 86 -15.05 -14.90 6.11
C GLN A 86 -16.03 -13.95 6.79
N GLY A 87 -17.33 -14.11 6.51
CA GLY A 87 -18.41 -13.45 7.25
C GLY A 87 -18.80 -14.20 8.53
N HIS A 88 -19.54 -13.56 9.43
CA HIS A 88 -20.17 -14.21 10.59
C HIS A 88 -21.39 -15.04 10.20
N HIS A 89 -22.05 -14.66 9.10
CA HIS A 89 -23.22 -15.29 8.50
C HIS A 89 -23.18 -15.10 6.98
N GLU A 90 -24.25 -15.49 6.30
CA GLU A 90 -24.42 -15.23 4.87
C GLU A 90 -24.68 -13.73 4.63
N CYS A 91 -23.84 -13.07 3.84
CA CYS A 91 -24.01 -11.65 3.50
C CYS A 91 -24.57 -11.47 2.08
N ASP A 92 -25.28 -10.37 1.85
CA ASP A 92 -25.76 -9.97 0.51
C ASP A 92 -24.65 -10.03 -0.54
N THR A 93 -23.46 -9.50 -0.22
CA THR A 93 -22.28 -9.59 -1.09
C THR A 93 -20.99 -9.62 -0.29
N ILE A 94 -20.08 -10.53 -0.66
CA ILE A 94 -18.70 -10.55 -0.17
C ILE A 94 -17.77 -10.19 -1.32
N TYR A 95 -16.83 -9.27 -1.07
CA TYR A 95 -15.75 -8.91 -1.98
C TYR A 95 -14.40 -9.40 -1.45
N LEU A 96 -13.53 -9.76 -2.39
CA LEU A 96 -12.15 -10.13 -2.15
C LEU A 96 -11.27 -9.54 -3.25
N SER A 97 -10.45 -8.56 -2.88
CA SER A 97 -9.49 -7.91 -3.77
C SER A 97 -8.09 -8.31 -3.35
N ILE A 98 -7.31 -8.89 -4.27
CA ILE A 98 -5.99 -9.46 -3.99
C ILE A 98 -4.95 -8.75 -4.85
N SER A 99 -3.89 -8.25 -4.24
CA SER A 99 -2.68 -7.72 -4.88
C SER A 99 -1.48 -8.59 -4.54
N LEU A 100 -0.87 -9.20 -5.56
CA LEU A 100 0.48 -9.75 -5.45
C LEU A 100 1.46 -8.60 -5.63
N GLU A 101 2.22 -8.28 -4.59
CA GLU A 101 3.24 -7.26 -4.62
C GLU A 101 4.63 -7.88 -4.81
N ARG A 102 5.48 -7.22 -5.59
CA ARG A 102 6.87 -7.60 -5.87
C ARG A 102 7.81 -6.53 -5.34
N LYS A 103 8.92 -6.93 -4.71
CA LYS A 103 9.96 -6.01 -4.30
C LYS A 103 10.89 -5.67 -5.47
N GLU A 104 11.10 -4.37 -5.71
CA GLU A 104 12.04 -3.82 -6.68
C GLU A 104 12.75 -2.62 -6.02
N ASP A 105 14.08 -2.58 -6.09
CA ASP A 105 14.90 -1.50 -5.51
C ASP A 105 14.58 -1.15 -4.04
N GLY A 106 14.28 -2.18 -3.23
CA GLY A 106 13.98 -2.00 -1.80
C GLY A 106 12.50 -1.74 -1.48
N VAL A 107 11.66 -1.52 -2.49
CA VAL A 107 10.26 -1.09 -2.33
C VAL A 107 9.31 -2.10 -2.96
N TYR A 108 8.15 -2.32 -2.33
CA TYR A 108 7.11 -3.18 -2.88
C TYR A 108 6.18 -2.40 -3.84
N TYR A 109 5.90 -3.01 -4.98
CA TYR A 109 4.95 -2.51 -5.97
C TYR A 109 3.93 -3.58 -6.33
N SER A 110 2.71 -3.16 -6.69
CA SER A 110 1.72 -4.11 -7.21
C SER A 110 2.21 -4.72 -8.52
N TYR A 111 2.29 -6.05 -8.56
CA TYR A 111 2.71 -6.83 -9.72
C TYR A 111 1.51 -7.40 -10.47
N LYS A 112 0.54 -7.96 -9.74
CA LYS A 112 -0.73 -8.45 -10.28
C LYS A 112 -1.85 -8.19 -9.30
N TYR A 113 -3.06 -8.06 -9.85
CA TYR A 113 -4.25 -7.72 -9.09
C TYR A 113 -5.47 -8.49 -9.59
N TRP A 114 -6.36 -8.85 -8.67
CA TRP A 114 -7.61 -9.55 -8.95
C TRP A 114 -8.72 -9.06 -8.03
N ASP A 115 -9.91 -8.88 -8.60
CA ASP A 115 -11.15 -8.62 -7.86
C ASP A 115 -12.11 -9.79 -8.01
N PHE A 116 -12.73 -10.16 -6.90
CA PHE A 116 -13.78 -11.18 -6.87
C PHE A 116 -14.94 -10.69 -6.02
N SER A 117 -16.13 -11.14 -6.38
CA SER A 117 -17.31 -11.00 -5.55
C SER A 117 -18.17 -12.25 -5.62
N ALA A 118 -18.98 -12.44 -4.57
CA ALA A 118 -20.00 -13.49 -4.50
C ALA A 118 -21.18 -12.96 -3.70
N ASN A 119 -22.40 -13.36 -4.09
CA ASN A 119 -23.63 -12.88 -3.47
C ASN A 119 -24.28 -14.01 -2.67
N ASN A 120 -24.94 -13.66 -1.55
CA ASN A 120 -25.62 -14.61 -0.68
C ASN A 120 -24.71 -15.79 -0.28
N VAL A 121 -23.51 -15.45 0.24
CA VAL A 121 -22.54 -16.44 0.73
C VAL A 121 -21.98 -16.02 2.08
N SER A 122 -21.53 -16.99 2.87
CA SER A 122 -20.85 -16.72 4.15
C SER A 122 -19.34 -16.52 4.03
N ASN A 123 -18.76 -16.88 2.89
CA ASN A 123 -17.34 -16.72 2.62
C ASN A 123 -17.02 -16.66 1.14
N LEU A 124 -15.86 -16.08 0.82
CA LEU A 124 -15.27 -16.08 -0.51
C LEU A 124 -13.77 -16.34 -0.38
N SER A 125 -13.28 -17.42 -0.99
CA SER A 125 -11.86 -17.73 -1.05
C SER A 125 -11.36 -17.92 -2.48
N LYS A 126 -10.07 -17.68 -2.68
CA LYS A 126 -9.36 -17.90 -3.94
C LYS A 126 -7.97 -18.47 -3.68
N SER A 127 -7.60 -19.44 -4.48
CA SER A 127 -6.23 -19.92 -4.62
C SER A 127 -5.74 -19.62 -6.03
N ILE A 128 -4.58 -18.97 -6.13
CA ILE A 128 -4.04 -18.50 -7.41
C ILE A 128 -2.55 -18.87 -7.46
N ASP A 129 -2.19 -19.66 -8.46
CA ASP A 129 -0.80 -19.97 -8.76
C ASP A 129 -0.28 -19.03 -9.85
N VAL A 130 0.87 -18.41 -9.60
CA VAL A 130 1.45 -17.39 -10.49
C VAL A 130 2.89 -17.74 -10.82
N ILE A 131 3.21 -17.80 -12.11
CA ILE A 131 4.60 -17.83 -12.59
C ILE A 131 5.17 -16.42 -12.46
N VAL A 132 6.32 -16.30 -11.81
CA VAL A 132 6.99 -15.05 -11.45
C VAL A 132 8.50 -15.14 -11.71
N PRO A 133 9.18 -14.01 -11.98
CA PRO A 133 10.64 -13.95 -11.96
C PRO A 133 11.22 -14.32 -10.59
N SER A 134 12.34 -15.03 -10.60
CA SER A 134 13.13 -15.35 -9.41
C SER A 134 13.98 -14.17 -8.93
N GLY A 135 14.64 -14.32 -7.78
CA GLY A 135 15.61 -13.39 -7.23
C GLY A 135 15.02 -12.18 -6.52
N THR A 136 13.74 -12.22 -6.13
CA THR A 136 13.13 -11.16 -5.34
C THR A 136 11.99 -11.67 -4.44
N PHE A 137 11.57 -10.81 -3.52
CA PHE A 137 10.49 -11.07 -2.59
C PHE A 137 9.12 -10.77 -3.19
N TYR A 138 8.16 -11.60 -2.83
CA TYR A 138 6.74 -11.43 -3.16
C TYR A 138 5.89 -11.51 -1.90
N ARG A 139 4.92 -10.61 -1.77
CA ARG A 139 3.94 -10.61 -0.67
C ARG A 139 2.52 -10.43 -1.18
N VAL A 140 1.55 -10.77 -0.37
CA VAL A 140 0.13 -10.62 -0.71
C VAL A 140 -0.47 -9.54 0.18
N ARG A 141 -1.12 -8.57 -0.46
CA ARG A 141 -2.08 -7.65 0.18
C ARG A 141 -3.47 -8.04 -0.26
N ALA A 142 -4.43 -8.13 0.65
CA ALA A 142 -5.82 -8.31 0.26
C ALA A 142 -6.76 -7.42 1.06
N ALA A 143 -7.80 -6.92 0.39
CA ALA A 143 -8.94 -6.28 1.02
C ALA A 143 -10.09 -7.29 1.11
N HIS A 144 -10.64 -7.41 2.32
CA HIS A 144 -11.71 -8.33 2.68
C HIS A 144 -12.92 -7.50 3.08
N ILE A 145 -14.02 -7.62 2.34
CA ILE A 145 -15.18 -6.75 2.51
C ILE A 145 -16.44 -7.59 2.52
N THR A 146 -17.31 -7.36 3.50
CA THR A 146 -18.68 -7.86 3.51
C THR A 146 -19.64 -6.68 3.36
N MET A 147 -20.71 -6.87 2.61
CA MET A 147 -21.82 -5.94 2.50
C MET A 147 -23.10 -6.70 2.81
N ASP A 148 -23.88 -6.22 3.79
CA ASP A 148 -25.11 -6.87 4.24
C ASP A 148 -26.12 -5.82 4.75
N ASP A 149 -27.36 -5.85 4.24
CA ASP A 149 -28.42 -4.87 4.56
C ASP A 149 -27.94 -3.41 4.44
N GLY A 150 -27.08 -3.14 3.46
CA GLY A 150 -26.46 -1.83 3.22
C GLY A 150 -25.34 -1.42 4.18
N ASN A 151 -24.98 -2.25 5.16
CA ASN A 151 -23.78 -2.06 5.98
C ASN A 151 -22.56 -2.62 5.27
N ILE A 152 -21.41 -1.96 5.41
CA ILE A 152 -20.14 -2.40 4.84
C ILE A 152 -19.12 -2.54 5.95
N GLU A 153 -18.50 -3.71 6.05
CA GLU A 153 -17.39 -3.98 6.96
C GLU A 153 -16.17 -4.42 6.16
N SER A 154 -14.98 -3.97 6.58
CA SER A 154 -13.75 -4.29 5.86
C SER A 154 -12.54 -4.41 6.78
N VAL A 155 -11.62 -5.28 6.36
CA VAL A 155 -10.25 -5.40 6.90
C VAL A 155 -9.28 -5.60 5.74
N GLU A 156 -8.02 -5.28 5.96
CA GLU A 156 -6.94 -5.55 5.01
C GLU A 156 -5.93 -6.49 5.65
N THR A 157 -5.40 -7.44 4.89
CA THR A 157 -4.25 -8.27 5.28
C THR A 157 -3.02 -7.89 4.46
N LEU A 158 -1.84 -8.06 5.06
CA LEU A 158 -0.54 -7.87 4.42
C LEU A 158 0.47 -8.90 4.93
N THR A 159 0.80 -9.89 4.10
CA THR A 159 1.80 -10.89 4.47
C THR A 159 3.21 -10.29 4.49
N ASN A 160 4.11 -10.94 5.22
CA ASN A 160 5.54 -10.78 4.94
C ASN A 160 5.87 -11.28 3.53
N GLY A 161 6.94 -10.73 2.95
CA GLY A 161 7.47 -11.15 1.66
C GLY A 161 8.25 -12.45 1.75
N VAL A 162 7.99 -13.34 0.80
CA VAL A 162 8.70 -14.61 0.60
C VAL A 162 9.66 -14.47 -0.57
N LEU A 163 10.92 -14.84 -0.37
CA LEU A 163 11.93 -14.87 -1.43
C LEU A 163 11.62 -16.00 -2.42
N ILE A 164 11.53 -15.66 -3.70
CA ILE A 164 11.39 -16.65 -4.78
C ILE A 164 12.76 -16.79 -5.45
N ASP A 165 13.57 -17.75 -4.99
CA ASP A 165 14.89 -18.09 -5.54
C ASP A 165 14.96 -19.47 -6.23
#